data_AF-Q863U0-F1
#
_entry.id   AF-Q863U0-F1
#
_cell.length_a   1.000
_cell.length_b   1.000
_cell.length_c   1.000
_cell.angle_alpha   90.00
_cell.angle_beta   90.00
_cell.angle_gamma   90.00
#
_symmetry.space_group_name_H-M   'P 1'
#
loop_
_entity.id
_entity.type
_entity.pdbx_description
1 polymer ?
#
loop_
_entity_poly.entity_id
_entity_poly.type
_entity_poly.pdbx_seq_one_letter_code
_entity_poly.pdbx_strand_id
1 'polypeptide(L)'
;HSKEMPFKCDICLLTFSDTKEVQQHALIHQESKTHQCLHCDHKSSNSSDLKRHIISVHTKDYPHKCDMCDKGFHRPSELKKHVAAHKGKKMHQCRHCDFKIADPFVLSRHI
;
A
#
# COMPACT_ATOMS: atom_id res chain seq x y z
N HIS A 1 19.78 39.29 13.58
CA HIS A 1 18.74 39.63 12.60
C HIS A 1 17.49 38.81 12.91
N SER A 2 16.43 39.43 13.45
CA SER A 2 15.11 38.78 13.52
C SER A 2 14.59 38.65 12.10
N LYS A 3 14.30 37.42 11.65
CA LYS A 3 13.54 37.20 10.43
C LYS A 3 12.11 37.66 10.71
N GLU A 4 11.79 38.90 10.34
CA GLU A 4 10.40 39.33 10.33
C GLU A 4 9.66 38.49 9.28
N MET A 5 8.59 37.81 9.70
CA MET A 5 7.71 37.03 8.84
C MET A 5 6.33 37.69 8.83
N PRO A 6 6.18 38.82 8.12
CA PRO A 6 4.99 39.66 8.22
C PRO A 6 3.77 39.05 7.53
N PHE A 7 3.96 38.03 6.67
CA PHE A 7 2.89 37.43 5.90
C PHE A 7 2.33 36.21 6.63
N LYS A 8 1.04 36.23 6.96
CA LYS A 8 0.35 35.13 7.67
C LYS A 8 -0.61 34.40 6.75
N CYS A 9 -0.72 33.08 6.91
CA CYS A 9 -1.81 32.32 6.31
C CYS A 9 -3.11 32.57 7.11
N ASP A 10 -4.17 33.01 6.47
CA ASP A 10 -5.46 33.27 7.14
C ASP A 10 -6.20 31.99 7.59
N ILE A 11 -5.69 30.81 7.20
CA ILE A 11 -6.35 29.51 7.46
C ILE A 11 -5.70 28.79 8.66
N CYS A 12 -4.37 28.74 8.73
CA CYS A 12 -3.64 28.06 9.82
C CYS A 12 -2.70 28.97 10.62
N LEU A 13 -2.71 30.28 10.34
CA LEU A 13 -1.96 31.32 11.04
C LEU A 13 -0.43 31.17 10.99
N LEU A 14 0.09 30.26 10.16
CA LEU A 14 1.52 30.12 9.92
C LEU A 14 2.08 31.39 9.26
N THR A 15 3.26 31.83 9.68
CA THR A 15 3.89 33.06 9.19
C THR A 15 5.06 32.76 8.25
N PHE A 16 5.24 33.61 7.25
CA PHE A 16 6.16 33.45 6.14
C PHE A 16 6.89 34.77 5.83
N SER A 17 8.01 34.66 5.12
CA SER A 17 8.89 35.81 4.82
C SER A 17 8.52 36.53 3.52
N ASP A 18 7.78 35.88 2.63
CA ASP A 18 7.30 36.45 1.37
C ASP A 18 5.83 36.07 1.10
N THR A 19 5.08 36.98 0.49
CA THR A 19 3.78 36.73 -0.15
C THR A 19 3.73 35.49 -1.03
N LYS A 20 4.79 35.19 -1.81
CA LYS A 20 4.85 34.01 -2.67
C LYS A 20 4.80 32.70 -1.88
N GLU A 21 5.46 32.67 -0.72
CA GLU A 21 5.46 31.51 0.17
C GLU A 21 4.06 31.28 0.76
N VAL A 22 3.37 32.36 1.16
CA VAL A 22 1.97 32.28 1.63
C VAL A 22 1.04 31.80 0.53
N GLN A 23 1.16 32.30 -0.69
CA GLN A 23 0.32 31.86 -1.81
C GLN A 23 0.54 30.40 -2.15
N GLN A 24 1.79 29.93 -2.22
CA GLN A 24 2.10 28.52 -2.45
C GLN A 24 1.57 27.64 -1.31
N HIS A 25 1.71 28.09 -0.07
CA HIS A 25 1.13 27.42 1.08
C HIS A 25 -0.41 27.41 1.01
N ALA A 26 -1.07 28.49 0.60
CA ALA A 26 -2.52 28.57 0.51
C ALA A 26 -3.13 27.57 -0.47
N LEU A 27 -2.37 27.12 -1.49
CA LEU A 27 -2.80 26.06 -2.41
C LEU A 27 -3.07 24.73 -1.69
N ILE A 28 -2.41 24.44 -0.57
CA ILE A 28 -2.68 23.22 0.22
C ILE A 28 -4.08 23.26 0.85
N HIS A 29 -4.60 24.47 1.10
CA HIS A 29 -5.91 24.70 1.70
C HIS A 29 -7.01 24.85 0.66
N GLN A 30 -6.69 25.43 -0.51
CA GLN A 30 -7.66 25.70 -1.57
C GLN A 30 -8.17 24.41 -2.22
N GLU A 31 -7.30 23.43 -2.46
CA GLU A 31 -7.68 22.14 -3.00
C GLU A 31 -6.65 21.08 -2.60
N SER A 32 -6.79 20.49 -1.40
CA SER A 32 -6.53 19.05 -1.35
C SER A 32 -7.62 18.43 -2.22
N LYS A 33 -7.35 18.29 -3.53
CA LYS A 33 -8.22 17.69 -4.53
C LYS A 33 -8.34 16.21 -4.20
N THR A 34 -9.07 15.94 -3.13
CA THR A 34 -9.15 14.63 -2.53
C THR A 34 -10.11 13.81 -3.36
N HIS A 35 -9.65 12.63 -3.72
CA HIS A 35 -10.47 11.62 -4.36
C HIS A 35 -11.21 10.90 -3.23
N GLN A 36 -12.51 11.17 -3.11
CA GLN A 36 -13.38 10.55 -2.11
C GLN A 36 -13.92 9.21 -2.61
N CYS A 37 -13.92 8.21 -1.72
CA CYS A 37 -14.55 6.93 -1.98
C CYS A 37 -16.07 7.07 -2.02
N LEU A 38 -16.71 6.37 -2.97
CA LEU A 38 -18.18 6.37 -3.09
C LEU A 38 -18.86 5.40 -2.13
N HIS A 39 -18.09 4.51 -1.47
CA HIS A 39 -18.59 3.47 -0.59
C HIS A 39 -18.31 3.74 0.89
N CYS A 40 -17.49 4.74 1.22
CA CYS A 40 -17.17 5.14 2.60
C CYS A 40 -16.57 6.56 2.65
N ASP A 41 -16.33 7.08 3.86
CA ASP A 41 -15.78 8.44 4.06
C ASP A 41 -14.28 8.57 3.80
N HIS A 42 -13.64 7.54 3.23
CA HIS A 42 -12.21 7.58 2.92
C HIS A 42 -11.90 8.59 1.82
N LYS A 43 -10.83 9.38 2.02
CA LYS A 43 -10.32 10.38 1.08
C LYS A 43 -8.85 10.12 0.79
N SER A 44 -8.46 10.17 -0.48
CA SER A 44 -7.07 10.01 -0.91
C SER A 44 -6.57 11.26 -1.63
N SER A 45 -5.27 11.55 -1.52
CA SER A 45 -4.65 12.71 -2.18
C SER A 45 -4.49 12.54 -3.70
N ASN A 46 -4.62 11.31 -4.22
CA ASN A 46 -4.58 11.01 -5.65
C ASN A 46 -5.52 9.84 -6.01
N SER A 47 -5.85 9.73 -7.30
CA SER A 47 -6.80 8.73 -7.83
C SER A 47 -6.30 7.30 -7.76
N SER A 48 -4.98 7.09 -7.88
CA SER A 48 -4.36 5.75 -7.80
C SER A 48 -4.53 5.15 -6.40
N ASP A 49 -4.34 5.97 -5.37
CA ASP A 49 -4.55 5.56 -3.98
C ASP A 49 -6.02 5.26 -3.69
N LEU A 50 -6.94 6.07 -4.22
CA LEU A 50 -8.36 5.79 -4.10
C LEU A 50 -8.72 4.46 -4.78
N LYS A 51 -8.23 4.20 -5.99
CA LYS A 51 -8.48 2.95 -6.71
C LYS A 51 -7.95 1.74 -5.93
N ARG A 52 -6.76 1.87 -5.34
CA ARG A 52 -6.17 0.84 -4.48
C ARG A 52 -7.03 0.57 -3.24
N HIS A 53 -7.50 1.63 -2.59
CA HIS A 53 -8.42 1.55 -1.45
C HIS A 53 -9.73 0.82 -1.83
N ILE A 54 -10.34 1.18 -2.96
CA ILE A 54 -11.58 0.54 -3.42
C ILE A 54 -11.37 -0.96 -3.62
N ILE A 55 -10.27 -1.34 -4.28
CA ILE A 55 -9.93 -2.74 -4.52
C ILE A 55 -9.69 -3.48 -3.20
N SER A 56 -8.96 -2.91 -2.25
CA SER A 56 -8.59 -3.64 -1.03
C SER A 56 -9.72 -3.78 -0.01
N VAL A 57 -10.59 -2.77 0.10
CA VAL A 57 -11.63 -2.72 1.14
C VAL A 57 -12.98 -3.20 0.62
N HIS A 58 -13.35 -2.80 -0.60
CA HIS A 58 -14.72 -2.99 -1.07
C HIS A 58 -14.86 -4.18 -2.03
N THR A 59 -14.00 -4.30 -3.04
CA THR A 59 -14.19 -5.35 -4.07
C THR A 59 -13.37 -6.61 -3.82
N LYS A 60 -12.18 -6.48 -3.23
CA LYS A 60 -11.16 -7.54 -3.11
C LYS A 60 -10.80 -8.19 -4.46
N ASP A 61 -11.09 -7.51 -5.57
CA ASP A 61 -10.78 -7.99 -6.91
C ASP A 61 -9.45 -7.42 -7.38
N TYR A 62 -8.38 -8.10 -7.00
CA TYR A 62 -7.02 -7.66 -7.30
C TYR A 62 -6.61 -8.01 -8.74
N PRO A 63 -5.88 -7.12 -9.42
CA PRO A 63 -5.44 -7.33 -10.80
C PRO A 63 -4.42 -8.47 -10.96
N HIS A 64 -3.70 -8.81 -9.89
CA HIS A 64 -2.71 -9.88 -9.89
C HIS A 64 -3.05 -10.88 -8.80
N LYS A 65 -3.48 -12.08 -9.17
CA LYS A 65 -3.86 -13.14 -8.24
C LYS A 65 -2.77 -14.21 -8.22
N CYS A 66 -2.59 -14.86 -7.06
CA CYS A 66 -1.70 -16.01 -6.96
C CYS A 66 -2.44 -17.27 -7.43
N ASP A 67 -1.80 -18.08 -8.27
CA ASP A 67 -2.40 -19.35 -8.72
C ASP A 67 -2.25 -20.48 -7.68
N MET A 68 -1.46 -20.26 -6.62
CA MET A 68 -1.21 -21.23 -5.55
C MET A 68 -2.03 -20.98 -4.28
N CYS A 69 -2.69 -19.83 -4.17
CA CYS A 69 -3.57 -19.48 -3.05
C CYS A 69 -4.47 -18.28 -3.40
N ASP A 70 -5.50 -18.01 -2.61
CA ASP A 70 -6.48 -16.94 -2.89
C ASP A 70 -5.97 -15.50 -2.62
N LYS A 71 -4.65 -15.28 -2.53
CA LYS A 71 -4.08 -13.94 -2.33
C LYS A 71 -4.00 -13.14 -3.62
N GLY A 72 -4.46 -11.90 -3.56
CA GLY A 72 -4.36 -10.90 -4.61
C GLY A 72 -3.42 -9.73 -4.27
N PHE A 73 -2.88 -9.08 -5.30
CA PHE A 73 -1.89 -8.01 -5.20
C PHE A 73 -2.18 -6.87 -6.19
N HIS A 74 -1.76 -5.65 -5.82
CA HIS A 74 -1.95 -4.47 -6.67
C HIS A 74 -0.85 -4.33 -7.73
N ARG A 75 0.34 -4.88 -7.47
CA ARG A 75 1.49 -4.81 -8.39
C ARG A 75 2.03 -6.19 -8.74
N PRO A 76 2.56 -6.38 -9.96
CA PRO A 76 3.15 -7.66 -10.37
C PRO A 76 4.43 -7.98 -9.57
N SER A 77 5.17 -6.96 -9.13
CA SER A 77 6.37 -7.14 -8.30
C SER A 77 6.04 -7.68 -6.90
N GLU A 78 4.89 -7.33 -6.34
CA GLU A 78 4.40 -7.85 -5.06
C GLU A 78 4.00 -9.32 -5.20
N LEU A 79 3.24 -9.66 -6.25
CA LEU A 79 2.92 -11.05 -6.58
C LEU A 79 4.19 -11.88 -6.79
N LYS A 80 5.19 -11.37 -7.53
CA LYS A 80 6.45 -12.08 -7.78
C LYS A 80 7.20 -12.40 -6.48
N LYS A 81 7.29 -11.43 -5.55
CA LYS A 81 7.90 -11.64 -4.22
C LYS A 81 7.11 -12.67 -3.41
N HIS A 82 5.79 -12.61 -3.45
CA HIS A 82 4.92 -13.57 -2.77
C HIS A 82 5.07 -14.99 -3.32
N VAL A 83 5.06 -15.16 -4.64
CA VAL A 83 5.28 -16.46 -5.31
C VAL A 83 6.67 -17.01 -5.01
N ALA A 84 7.69 -16.14 -4.87
CA ALA A 84 9.01 -16.57 -4.44
C ALA A 84 8.99 -17.18 -3.04
N ALA A 85 8.14 -16.70 -2.13
CA ALA A 85 7.98 -17.31 -0.80
C ALA A 85 7.31 -18.69 -0.84
N HIS A 86 6.43 -18.94 -1.82
CA HIS A 86 5.92 -20.30 -2.07
C HIS A 86 7.02 -21.25 -2.57
N LYS A 87 7.86 -20.78 -3.50
CA LYS A 87 8.99 -21.58 -4.03
C LYS A 87 10.14 -21.72 -3.02
N GLY A 88 10.28 -20.78 -2.09
CA GLY A 88 11.26 -20.80 -1.00
C GLY A 88 10.90 -21.77 0.12
N LYS A 89 9.67 -22.29 0.17
CA LYS A 89 9.35 -23.48 0.95
C LYS A 89 10.02 -24.68 0.29
N LYS A 90 11.28 -24.93 0.62
CA LYS A 90 12.01 -26.14 0.22
C LYS A 90 11.15 -27.35 0.60
N MET A 91 10.56 -28.01 -0.40
CA MET A 91 9.84 -29.25 -0.14
C MET A 91 10.85 -30.31 0.28
N HIS A 92 10.59 -30.94 1.40
CA HIS A 92 11.35 -32.07 1.88
C HIS A 92 10.72 -33.35 1.34
N GLN A 93 11.52 -34.15 0.63
CA GLN A 93 11.10 -35.45 0.12
C GLN A 93 11.36 -36.53 1.18
N CYS A 94 10.37 -37.40 1.40
CA CYS A 94 10.54 -38.59 2.21
C CYS A 94 11.61 -39.50 1.60
N ARG A 95 12.43 -40.14 2.44
CA ARG A 95 13.46 -41.07 1.96
C ARG A 95 12.91 -42.44 1.57
N HIS A 96 11.69 -42.76 2.00
CA HIS A 96 11.05 -44.07 1.80
C HIS A 96 9.94 -44.06 0.74
N CYS A 97 9.51 -42.88 0.27
CA CYS A 97 8.50 -42.74 -0.77
C CYS A 97 8.58 -41.39 -1.50
N ASP A 98 7.82 -41.23 -2.57
CA ASP A 98 7.79 -39.98 -3.36
C ASP A 98 7.01 -38.83 -2.72
N PHE A 99 6.61 -38.96 -1.45
CA PHE A 99 5.91 -37.91 -0.72
C PHE A 99 6.80 -36.69 -0.50
N LYS A 100 6.30 -35.50 -0.86
CA LYS A 100 6.98 -34.22 -0.72
C LYS A 100 6.12 -33.27 0.09
N ILE A 101 6.69 -32.68 1.14
CA ILE A 101 5.99 -31.74 2.00
C ILE A 101 6.89 -30.57 2.38
N ALA A 102 6.31 -29.37 2.45
CA ALA A 102 7.03 -28.15 2.78
C ALA A 102 7.37 -28.03 4.27
N ASP A 103 6.64 -28.74 5.13
CA ASP A 103 6.80 -28.67 6.58
C ASP A 103 7.70 -29.83 7.09
N PRO A 104 8.90 -29.54 7.62
CA PRO A 104 9.82 -30.57 8.09
C PRO A 104 9.33 -31.31 9.35
N PHE A 105 8.50 -30.68 10.18
CA PHE A 105 7.91 -31.32 11.36
C PHE A 105 6.87 -32.37 10.93
N VAL A 106 6.05 -32.05 9.93
CA VAL A 106 5.10 -33.01 9.37
C VAL A 106 5.84 -34.13 8.63
N LEU A 107 6.94 -33.84 7.93
CA LEU A 107 7.78 -34.89 7.34
C LEU A 107 8.37 -35.83 8.39
N SER A 108 8.86 -35.30 9.52
CA SER A 108 9.44 -36.10 10.61
C SER A 108 8.45 -37.08 11.23
N ARG A 109 7.14 -36.81 11.13
CA ARG A 109 6.08 -37.69 11.62
C ARG A 109 5.58 -38.67 10.54
N HIS A 110 6.01 -38.48 9.30
CA HIS A 110 5.64 -39.29 8.14
C HIS A 110 6.69 -40.36 7.80
N ILE A 111 7.98 -40.06 8.04
CA ILE A 111 9.09 -41.05 8.01
C ILE A 111 8.88 -42.06 9.14
#